data_AF-A0A154P7E4-F1
#
_entry.id   AF-A0A154P7E4-F1
#
_cell.length_a   1.000
_cell.length_b   1.000
_cell.length_c   1.000
_cell.angle_alpha   90.00
_cell.angle_beta   90.00
_cell.angle_gamma   90.00
#
_symmetry.space_group_name_H-M   'P 1'
#
loop_
_entity.id
_entity.type
_entity.pdbx_description
1 polymer ?
#
loop_
_entity_poly.entity_id
_entity_poly.type
_entity_poly.pdbx_seq_one_letter_code
_entity_poly.pdbx_strand_id
1 'polypeptide(L)'
;MRAKSEKTKLVPPDGGWGWVVLSSALVVNFLIPGTVKSFGVLFVEFLHVFKASSTAASWMPALCYFLYNSLGPLSSILSTRYSYKTVTIIGGAFAACGMMSSYFANSVSYLYISYGLMVGIGAGLTFPPTVYIVTAYFEKLRGFANGLCISGSAIGTIVLPPFLQYLLDCFGYRGAVLIMGAITLNTLVCGLLYHPVEEHMIAVPVEGGIDNDALSIDEPALDKKKETVSSIDNETMSCTSKKEKEEENCEDENPEIVSNPIENQCLEHKSEDVPEEKKNELEKTNTFDSKNKNFNKETENTLNYQNANLLRRGSNISESNVTDSKNGNTELTRYSQNESKDEKVLELSKKSLEELSEKSISKTSLAKVEKRNKIHFFDLSVLRDPIYLVILISNSTSAISNTNFMILLPSYAISQGFDKNSSALLLSVVSALDLVGRIGGASLSDIDFVPKYYYFVGGLGTSGLALAFLPMATSYAMLSFFCALFGLSSGMYIGITTVILADMLGTEKLSSSYGISLFVNGVLQLVGPPTCGAIFESVGSYKPIFLAFGIILILGTALWAVVPLINRNNKKDIQSV
;
A
#
# COMPACT_ATOMS: atom_id res chain seq x y z
N MET A 1 -2.89 35.55 39.36
CA MET A 1 -2.72 34.12 39.01
C MET A 1 -2.02 34.06 37.65
N ARG A 2 -0.92 33.32 37.52
CA ARG A 2 -0.39 32.94 36.18
C ARG A 2 -1.14 31.69 35.76
N ALA A 3 -1.75 31.69 34.58
CA ALA A 3 -2.32 30.47 34.01
C ALA A 3 -1.18 29.45 33.81
N LYS A 4 -1.36 28.21 34.31
CA LYS A 4 -0.51 27.11 33.88
C LYS A 4 -0.77 26.93 32.39
N SER A 5 0.27 27.04 31.56
CA SER A 5 0.19 26.57 30.18
C SER A 5 0.06 25.05 30.25
N GLU A 6 -1.10 24.51 29.92
CA GLU A 6 -1.23 23.07 29.69
C GLU A 6 -0.28 22.69 28.54
N LYS A 7 0.58 21.69 28.77
CA LYS A 7 1.40 21.12 27.69
C LYS A 7 0.43 20.40 26.75
N THR A 8 0.30 20.84 25.49
CA THR A 8 -0.51 20.15 24.49
C THR A 8 0.37 19.30 23.58
N LYS A 9 -0.05 18.05 23.33
CA LYS A 9 0.61 17.14 22.38
C LYS A 9 -0.24 17.08 21.10
N LEU A 10 0.41 17.20 19.94
CA LEU A 10 -0.21 16.91 18.65
C LEU A 10 -0.28 15.39 18.46
N VAL A 11 -1.48 14.88 18.15
CA VAL A 11 -1.74 13.46 17.87
C VAL A 11 -2.54 13.30 16.58
N PRO A 12 -2.43 12.15 15.88
CA PRO A 12 -3.24 11.85 14.71
C PRO A 12 -4.74 11.89 15.05
N PRO A 13 -5.61 12.24 14.09
CA PRO A 13 -7.03 12.43 14.36
C PRO A 13 -7.79 11.12 14.65
N ASP A 14 -7.24 9.94 14.30
CA ASP A 14 -7.88 8.62 14.41
C ASP A 14 -9.31 8.57 13.80
N GLY A 15 -9.61 9.48 12.88
CA GLY A 15 -10.94 9.71 12.33
C GLY A 15 -11.01 10.93 11.43
N GLY A 16 -12.22 11.49 11.25
CA GLY A 16 -12.45 12.64 10.38
C GLY A 16 -11.97 12.40 8.94
N TRP A 17 -11.04 13.24 8.47
CA TRP A 17 -10.43 13.09 7.13
C TRP A 17 -9.68 11.76 6.94
N GLY A 18 -9.24 11.10 8.02
CA GLY A 18 -8.63 9.77 7.96
C GLY A 18 -9.54 8.72 7.30
N TRP A 19 -10.86 8.81 7.47
CA TRP A 19 -11.82 7.93 6.78
C TRP A 19 -11.94 8.21 5.29
N VAL A 20 -11.76 9.47 4.86
CA VAL A 20 -11.72 9.86 3.44
C VAL A 20 -10.46 9.32 2.78
N VAL A 21 -9.31 9.48 3.45
CA VAL A 21 -8.02 8.92 3.00
C VAL A 21 -8.07 7.40 2.93
N LEU A 22 -8.64 6.72 3.93
CA LEU A 22 -8.80 5.26 3.95
C LEU A 22 -9.73 4.75 2.84
N SER A 23 -10.86 5.43 2.61
CA SER A 23 -11.78 5.08 1.51
C SER A 23 -11.12 5.25 0.14
N SER A 24 -10.37 6.33 -0.04
CA SER A 24 -9.54 6.58 -1.22
C SER A 24 -8.48 5.50 -1.43
N ALA A 25 -7.76 5.14 -0.35
CA ALA A 25 -6.74 4.10 -0.35
C ALA A 25 -7.29 2.71 -0.69
N LEU A 26 -8.50 2.38 -0.21
CA LEU A 26 -9.21 1.15 -0.56
C LEU A 26 -9.52 1.10 -2.07
N VAL A 27 -10.01 2.19 -2.66
CA VAL A 27 -10.27 2.28 -4.11
C VAL A 27 -8.98 2.14 -4.92
N VAL A 28 -7.89 2.77 -4.48
CA VAL A 28 -6.57 2.62 -5.13
C VAL A 28 -6.07 1.17 -5.10
N ASN A 29 -6.20 0.49 -3.95
CA ASN A 29 -5.81 -0.91 -3.79
C ASN A 29 -6.77 -1.89 -4.52
N PHE A 30 -8.05 -1.53 -4.66
CA PHE A 30 -9.01 -2.24 -5.50
C PHE A 30 -8.61 -2.16 -6.98
N LEU A 31 -8.30 -0.97 -7.49
CA LEU A 31 -8.04 -0.76 -8.91
C LEU A 31 -6.68 -1.33 -9.35
N ILE A 32 -5.58 -0.98 -8.69
CA ILE A 32 -4.24 -1.31 -9.19
C ILE A 32 -3.83 -2.74 -8.81
N PRO A 33 -3.61 -3.09 -7.52
CA PRO A 33 -3.36 -4.47 -7.10
C PRO A 33 -4.42 -5.48 -7.57
N GLY A 34 -5.71 -5.09 -7.57
CA GLY A 34 -6.79 -5.95 -8.07
C GLY A 34 -6.67 -6.25 -9.57
N THR A 35 -6.37 -5.26 -10.42
CA THR A 35 -6.16 -5.51 -11.85
C THR A 35 -4.89 -6.31 -12.13
N VAL A 36 -3.81 -6.07 -11.39
CA VAL A 36 -2.55 -6.83 -11.50
C VAL A 36 -2.76 -8.32 -11.13
N LYS A 37 -3.58 -8.62 -10.12
CA LYS A 37 -4.00 -9.99 -9.79
C LYS A 37 -4.98 -10.59 -10.80
N SER A 38 -5.84 -9.77 -11.40
CA SER A 38 -6.79 -10.20 -12.45
C SER A 38 -6.12 -10.54 -13.79
N PHE A 39 -4.81 -10.34 -13.92
CA PHE A 39 -4.07 -10.56 -15.17
C PHE A 39 -4.21 -11.99 -15.72
N GLY A 40 -4.46 -13.02 -14.90
CA GLY A 40 -4.68 -14.39 -15.40
C GLY A 40 -5.79 -14.50 -16.45
N VAL A 41 -6.80 -13.62 -16.41
CA VAL A 41 -7.86 -13.54 -17.43
C VAL A 41 -7.33 -12.94 -18.74
N LEU A 42 -6.56 -11.84 -18.66
CA LEU A 42 -5.91 -11.22 -19.82
C LEU A 42 -4.84 -12.12 -20.45
N PHE A 43 -4.13 -12.91 -19.63
CA PHE A 43 -3.11 -13.85 -20.07
C PHE A 43 -3.68 -14.89 -21.05
N VAL A 44 -4.81 -15.51 -20.71
CA VAL A 44 -5.56 -16.42 -21.60
C VAL A 44 -5.88 -15.74 -22.93
N GLU A 45 -6.40 -14.52 -22.92
CA GLU A 45 -6.80 -13.84 -24.15
C GLU A 45 -5.60 -13.41 -25.00
N PHE A 46 -4.50 -12.98 -24.38
CA PHE A 46 -3.28 -12.62 -25.11
C PHE A 46 -2.60 -13.83 -25.76
N LEU A 47 -2.62 -15.01 -25.12
CA LEU A 47 -2.17 -16.26 -25.76
C LEU A 47 -2.99 -16.55 -27.03
N HIS A 48 -4.30 -16.41 -26.95
CA HIS A 48 -5.23 -16.67 -28.06
C HIS A 48 -5.06 -15.64 -29.20
N VAL A 49 -5.12 -14.35 -28.89
CA VAL A 49 -5.09 -13.25 -29.87
C VAL A 49 -3.75 -13.14 -30.59
N PHE A 50 -2.64 -13.13 -29.84
CA PHE A 50 -1.32 -12.95 -30.43
C PHE A 50 -0.69 -14.27 -30.92
N LYS A 51 -1.38 -15.40 -30.72
CA LYS A 51 -0.88 -16.77 -30.97
C LYS A 51 0.51 -16.97 -30.38
N ALA A 52 0.71 -16.38 -29.20
CA ALA A 52 2.00 -16.29 -28.55
C ALA A 52 2.36 -17.61 -27.87
N SER A 53 3.66 -17.90 -27.80
CA SER A 53 4.16 -18.94 -26.91
C SER A 53 3.82 -18.58 -25.44
N SER A 54 3.61 -19.60 -24.60
CA SER A 54 3.34 -19.39 -23.17
C SER A 54 4.52 -18.70 -22.48
N THR A 55 5.75 -19.08 -22.81
CA THR A 55 6.98 -18.42 -22.36
C THR A 55 6.99 -16.93 -22.75
N ALA A 56 6.65 -16.61 -24.01
CA ALA A 56 6.62 -15.24 -24.49
C ALA A 56 5.59 -14.38 -23.73
N ALA A 57 4.32 -14.81 -23.69
CA ALA A 57 3.28 -14.07 -22.99
C ALA A 57 3.58 -13.90 -21.48
N SER A 58 4.23 -14.88 -20.84
CA SER A 58 4.56 -14.85 -19.42
C SER A 58 5.58 -13.77 -19.02
N TRP A 59 6.34 -13.19 -19.94
CA TRP A 59 7.21 -12.04 -19.62
C TRP A 59 6.41 -10.78 -19.25
N MET A 60 5.18 -10.63 -19.73
CA MET A 60 4.31 -9.49 -19.38
C MET A 60 4.00 -9.40 -17.88
N PRO A 61 3.40 -10.43 -17.23
CA PRO A 61 3.15 -10.37 -15.79
C PRO A 61 4.46 -10.40 -15.01
N ALA A 62 5.49 -11.13 -15.46
CA ALA A 62 6.77 -11.20 -14.78
C ALA A 62 7.42 -9.81 -14.60
N LEU A 63 7.46 -9.00 -15.67
CA LEU A 63 7.91 -7.61 -15.60
C LEU A 63 7.01 -6.76 -14.68
N CYS A 64 5.69 -6.92 -14.78
CA CYS A 64 4.74 -6.16 -13.96
C CYS A 64 4.93 -6.44 -12.46
N TYR A 65 4.99 -7.72 -12.05
CA TYR A 65 5.17 -8.14 -10.66
C TYR A 65 6.58 -7.87 -10.13
N PHE A 66 7.62 -7.97 -10.99
CA PHE A 66 8.98 -7.54 -10.64
C PHE A 66 9.01 -6.07 -10.23
N LEU A 67 8.45 -5.19 -11.05
CA LEU A 67 8.46 -3.74 -10.81
C LEU A 67 7.55 -3.35 -9.65
N TYR A 68 6.38 -3.98 -9.55
CA TYR A 68 5.44 -3.79 -8.43
C TYR A 68 6.11 -4.00 -7.06
N ASN A 69 6.89 -5.07 -6.91
CA ASN A 69 7.58 -5.36 -5.64
C ASN A 69 8.91 -4.59 -5.51
N SER A 70 9.73 -4.52 -6.56
CA SER A 70 11.09 -3.97 -6.49
C SER A 70 11.15 -2.45 -6.37
N LEU A 71 10.12 -1.74 -6.85
CA LEU A 71 10.03 -0.28 -6.69
C LEU A 71 9.46 0.15 -5.33
N GLY A 72 9.06 -0.80 -4.47
CA GLY A 72 8.51 -0.52 -3.14
C GLY A 72 9.40 0.40 -2.28
N PRO A 73 10.69 0.06 -2.06
CA PRO A 73 11.63 0.92 -1.33
C PRO A 73 11.85 2.27 -2.00
N LEU A 74 11.92 2.31 -3.34
CA LEU A 74 12.10 3.56 -4.09
C LEU A 74 10.90 4.49 -3.91
N SER A 75 9.68 3.96 -3.98
CA SER A 75 8.46 4.73 -3.77
C SER A 75 8.37 5.29 -2.34
N SER A 76 8.80 4.53 -1.33
CA SER A 76 8.89 5.00 0.06
C SER A 76 9.86 6.21 0.20
N ILE A 77 11.00 6.15 -0.47
CA ILE A 77 11.98 7.26 -0.51
C ILE A 77 11.42 8.48 -1.27
N LEU A 78 10.75 8.28 -2.40
CA LEU A 78 10.13 9.38 -3.16
C LEU A 78 8.99 10.04 -2.37
N SER A 79 8.21 9.25 -1.63
CA SER A 79 7.06 9.72 -0.85
C SER A 79 7.48 10.62 0.31
N THR A 80 8.56 10.25 1.01
CA THR A 80 9.16 11.06 2.09
C THR A 80 9.93 12.28 1.58
N ARG A 81 10.35 12.30 0.30
CA ARG A 81 11.08 13.41 -0.32
C ARG A 81 10.19 14.47 -0.97
N TYR A 82 9.06 14.07 -1.56
CA TYR A 82 8.18 14.96 -2.32
C TYR A 82 6.80 15.08 -1.66
N SER A 83 5.99 14.02 -1.74
CA SER A 83 4.71 13.85 -1.03
C SER A 83 4.08 12.51 -1.42
N TYR A 84 3.40 11.85 -0.50
CA TYR A 84 2.57 10.66 -0.76
C TYR A 84 1.55 10.90 -1.90
N LYS A 85 0.97 12.10 -1.97
CA LYS A 85 0.02 12.55 -3.02
C LYS A 85 0.64 12.53 -4.40
N THR A 86 1.75 13.23 -4.58
CA THR A 86 2.42 13.37 -5.89
C THR A 86 2.89 12.03 -6.43
N VAL A 87 3.46 11.17 -5.57
CA VAL A 87 3.93 9.83 -5.98
C VAL A 87 2.76 8.93 -6.39
N THR A 88 1.66 8.97 -5.65
CA THR A 88 0.43 8.21 -5.96
C THR A 88 -0.18 8.65 -7.30
N ILE A 89 -0.27 9.96 -7.55
CA ILE A 89 -0.80 10.51 -8.81
C ILE A 89 0.10 10.11 -10.00
N ILE A 90 1.42 10.23 -9.87
CA ILE A 90 2.35 9.80 -10.92
C ILE A 90 2.23 8.30 -11.18
N GLY A 91 2.19 7.47 -10.14
CA GLY A 91 2.00 6.02 -10.28
C GLY A 91 0.67 5.65 -10.94
N GLY A 92 -0.43 6.27 -10.52
CA GLY A 92 -1.75 6.10 -11.12
C GLY A 92 -1.80 6.50 -12.60
N ALA A 93 -1.14 7.61 -12.96
CA ALA A 93 -0.98 8.02 -14.35
C ALA A 93 -0.20 6.99 -15.18
N PHE A 94 0.93 6.48 -14.68
CA PHE A 94 1.71 5.44 -15.36
C PHE A 94 0.90 4.15 -15.55
N ALA A 95 0.15 3.71 -14.54
CA ALA A 95 -0.71 2.53 -14.61
C ALA A 95 -1.83 2.69 -15.65
N ALA A 96 -2.58 3.79 -15.58
CA ALA A 96 -3.67 4.06 -16.53
C ALA A 96 -3.14 4.24 -17.96
N CYS A 97 -2.10 5.06 -18.17
CA CYS A 97 -1.51 5.26 -19.49
C CYS A 97 -0.93 3.98 -20.08
N GLY A 98 -0.29 3.11 -19.28
CA GLY A 98 0.21 1.82 -19.75
C GLY A 98 -0.91 0.89 -20.24
N MET A 99 -1.99 0.83 -19.46
CA MET A 99 -3.16 0.01 -19.78
C MET A 99 -3.93 0.54 -21.00
N MET A 100 -4.16 1.86 -21.09
CA MET A 100 -4.76 2.49 -22.27
C MET A 100 -3.88 2.38 -23.51
N SER A 101 -2.56 2.53 -23.37
CA SER A 101 -1.59 2.36 -24.46
C SER A 101 -1.63 0.96 -25.06
N SER A 102 -1.92 -0.06 -24.24
CA SER A 102 -2.09 -1.45 -24.68
C SER A 102 -3.25 -1.66 -25.69
N TYR A 103 -4.14 -0.68 -25.86
CA TYR A 103 -5.12 -0.65 -26.97
C TYR A 103 -4.43 -0.73 -28.36
N PHE A 104 -3.28 -0.07 -28.52
CA PHE A 104 -2.52 -0.02 -29.77
C PHE A 104 -1.59 -1.24 -29.97
N ALA A 105 -1.63 -2.22 -29.07
CA ALA A 105 -0.77 -3.38 -29.15
C ALA A 105 -1.08 -4.25 -30.37
N ASN A 106 -0.09 -4.37 -31.25
CA ASN A 106 -0.09 -5.30 -32.39
C ASN A 106 0.91 -6.45 -32.22
N SER A 107 1.65 -6.50 -31.09
CA SER A 107 2.58 -7.58 -30.75
C SER A 107 2.76 -7.70 -29.24
N VAL A 108 3.19 -8.88 -28.77
CA VAL A 108 3.50 -9.15 -27.35
C VAL A 108 4.66 -8.25 -26.87
N SER A 109 5.64 -7.97 -27.73
CA SER A 109 6.76 -7.07 -27.40
C SER A 109 6.32 -5.65 -27.04
N TYR A 110 5.25 -5.15 -27.68
CA TYR A 110 4.65 -3.87 -27.30
C TYR A 110 4.02 -3.93 -25.90
N LEU A 111 3.37 -5.06 -25.57
CA LEU A 111 2.75 -5.29 -24.27
C LEU A 111 3.75 -5.48 -23.13
N TYR A 112 4.99 -5.92 -23.38
CA TYR A 112 6.05 -5.86 -22.36
C TYR A 112 6.31 -4.43 -21.88
N ILE A 113 6.21 -3.44 -22.78
CA ILE A 113 6.44 -2.03 -22.47
C ILE A 113 5.16 -1.38 -21.92
N SER A 114 4.05 -1.49 -22.65
CA SER A 114 2.80 -0.81 -22.27
C SER A 114 2.16 -1.43 -21.02
N TYR A 115 2.03 -2.75 -20.95
CA TYR A 115 1.46 -3.41 -19.77
C TYR A 115 2.55 -3.72 -18.74
N GLY A 116 3.57 -4.51 -19.11
CA GLY A 116 4.59 -4.99 -18.17
C GLY A 116 5.34 -3.85 -17.46
N LEU A 117 5.98 -2.97 -18.22
CA LEU A 117 6.82 -1.90 -17.68
C LEU A 117 5.99 -0.74 -17.10
N MET A 118 5.07 -0.13 -17.84
CA MET A 118 4.35 1.05 -17.36
C MET A 118 3.35 0.72 -16.23
N VAL A 119 2.58 -0.37 -16.32
CA VAL A 119 1.66 -0.75 -15.24
C VAL A 119 2.43 -1.26 -14.02
N GLY A 120 3.55 -1.99 -14.23
CA GLY A 120 4.45 -2.39 -13.14
C GLY A 120 5.06 -1.21 -12.39
N ILE A 121 5.55 -0.18 -13.11
CA ILE A 121 6.03 1.08 -12.51
C ILE A 121 4.90 1.78 -11.76
N GLY A 122 3.73 1.93 -12.40
CA GLY A 122 2.59 2.60 -11.79
C GLY A 122 2.15 1.92 -10.49
N ALA A 123 2.08 0.59 -10.49
CA ALA A 123 1.69 -0.19 -9.32
C ALA A 123 2.72 -0.11 -8.18
N GLY A 124 4.02 -0.25 -8.49
CA GLY A 124 5.09 -0.16 -7.49
C GLY A 124 5.26 1.24 -6.90
N LEU A 125 4.95 2.29 -7.67
CA LEU A 125 4.90 3.65 -7.16
C LEU A 125 3.67 3.90 -6.29
N THR A 126 2.50 3.36 -6.62
CA THR A 126 1.24 3.69 -5.94
C THR A 126 0.98 2.91 -4.63
N PHE A 127 1.42 1.66 -4.52
CA PHE A 127 1.06 0.80 -3.38
C PHE A 127 1.67 1.22 -2.03
N PRO A 128 2.99 1.44 -1.87
CA PRO A 128 3.57 1.85 -0.59
C PRO A 128 3.04 3.18 -0.04
N PRO A 129 2.95 4.29 -0.80
CA PRO A 129 2.45 5.56 -0.28
C PRO A 129 1.00 5.45 0.23
N THR A 130 0.18 4.65 -0.46
CA THR A 130 -1.21 4.36 -0.09
C THR A 130 -1.31 3.67 1.27
N VAL A 131 -0.42 2.73 1.59
CA VAL A 131 -0.38 2.10 2.92
C VAL A 131 0.19 3.07 3.97
N TYR A 132 1.27 3.79 3.65
CA TYR A 132 1.91 4.71 4.61
C TYR A 132 1.02 5.88 5.03
N ILE A 133 0.26 6.49 4.11
CA ILE A 133 -0.61 7.60 4.47
C ILE A 133 -1.74 7.17 5.41
N VAL A 134 -2.38 6.01 5.16
CA VAL A 134 -3.35 5.42 6.10
C VAL A 134 -2.69 5.15 7.46
N THR A 135 -1.49 4.57 7.45
CA THR A 135 -0.68 4.30 8.65
C THR A 135 -0.34 5.58 9.45
N ALA A 136 -0.34 6.75 8.82
CA ALA A 136 -0.06 8.04 9.48
C ALA A 136 -1.32 8.69 10.11
N TYR A 137 -2.50 8.56 9.49
CA TYR A 137 -3.74 9.13 10.00
C TYR A 137 -4.34 8.38 11.21
N PHE A 138 -3.99 7.10 11.37
CA PHE A 138 -4.47 6.26 12.46
C PHE A 138 -3.31 5.79 13.35
N GLU A 139 -3.42 6.09 14.64
CA GLU A 139 -2.51 5.63 15.70
C GLU A 139 -3.18 4.51 16.51
N LYS A 140 -4.35 4.79 17.12
CA LYS A 140 -5.11 3.79 17.89
C LYS A 140 -5.75 2.72 17.02
N LEU A 141 -6.25 3.09 15.84
CA LEU A 141 -6.94 2.18 14.91
C LEU A 141 -6.04 1.68 13.76
N ARG A 142 -4.71 1.84 13.88
CA ARG A 142 -3.74 1.57 12.81
C ARG A 142 -3.86 0.17 12.19
N GLY A 143 -4.00 -0.87 13.02
CA GLY A 143 -4.13 -2.25 12.55
C GLY A 143 -5.38 -2.47 11.71
N PHE A 144 -6.54 -2.01 12.21
CA PHE A 144 -7.82 -2.07 11.51
C PHE A 144 -7.81 -1.28 10.19
N ALA A 145 -7.30 -0.04 10.23
CA ALA A 145 -7.22 0.83 9.05
C ALA A 145 -6.32 0.23 7.96
N ASN A 146 -5.16 -0.32 8.33
CA ASN A 146 -4.28 -1.00 7.37
C ASN A 146 -4.88 -2.31 6.84
N GLY A 147 -5.58 -3.08 7.68
CA GLY A 147 -6.33 -4.26 7.25
C GLY A 147 -7.37 -3.92 6.19
N LEU A 148 -8.18 -2.88 6.42
CA LEU A 148 -9.20 -2.41 5.47
C LEU A 148 -8.59 -1.76 4.21
N CYS A 149 -7.46 -1.06 4.34
CA CYS A 149 -6.72 -0.52 3.19
C CYS A 149 -6.22 -1.65 2.27
N ILE A 150 -5.58 -2.68 2.84
CA ILE A 150 -5.00 -3.80 2.08
C ILE A 150 -6.10 -4.73 1.53
N SER A 151 -7.23 -4.88 2.22
CA SER A 151 -8.37 -5.70 1.78
C SER A 151 -8.94 -5.27 0.43
N GLY A 152 -8.80 -3.99 0.07
CA GLY A 152 -9.16 -3.46 -1.26
C GLY A 152 -8.61 -4.32 -2.40
N SER A 153 -7.38 -4.84 -2.30
CA SER A 153 -6.80 -5.73 -3.31
C SER A 153 -7.58 -7.04 -3.49
N ALA A 154 -8.06 -7.63 -2.39
CA ALA A 154 -8.85 -8.85 -2.43
C ALA A 154 -10.25 -8.57 -3.00
N ILE A 155 -10.91 -7.49 -2.55
CA ILE A 155 -12.20 -7.03 -3.10
C ILE A 155 -12.08 -6.76 -4.61
N GLY A 156 -11.00 -6.12 -5.05
CA GLY A 156 -10.67 -5.92 -6.45
C GLY A 156 -10.55 -7.23 -7.21
N THR A 157 -9.88 -8.23 -6.65
CA THR A 157 -9.73 -9.55 -7.30
C THR A 157 -10.98 -10.44 -7.19
N ILE A 158 -11.97 -10.09 -6.35
CA ILE A 158 -13.30 -10.71 -6.37
C ILE A 158 -14.13 -10.19 -7.55
N VAL A 159 -14.12 -8.86 -7.76
CA VAL A 159 -15.01 -8.19 -8.73
C VAL A 159 -14.40 -8.07 -10.13
N LEU A 160 -13.11 -7.77 -10.23
CA LEU A 160 -12.47 -7.41 -11.50
C LEU A 160 -12.27 -8.59 -12.45
N PRO A 161 -11.93 -9.84 -12.06
CA PRO A 161 -11.83 -10.95 -13.02
C PRO A 161 -13.12 -11.25 -13.80
N PRO A 162 -14.32 -11.41 -13.19
CA PRO A 162 -15.54 -11.64 -13.95
C PRO A 162 -15.99 -10.39 -14.72
N PHE A 163 -15.78 -9.18 -14.18
CA PHE A 163 -16.05 -7.93 -14.91
C PHE A 163 -15.14 -7.80 -16.16
N LEU A 164 -13.86 -8.17 -16.02
CA LEU A 164 -12.89 -8.15 -17.11
C LEU A 164 -13.22 -9.20 -18.16
N GLN A 165 -13.64 -10.40 -17.77
CA GLN A 165 -14.14 -11.41 -18.70
C GLN A 165 -15.36 -10.90 -19.49
N TYR A 166 -16.33 -10.27 -18.82
CA TYR A 166 -17.47 -9.63 -19.47
C TYR A 166 -17.04 -8.54 -20.48
N LEU A 167 -16.06 -7.68 -20.12
CA LEU A 167 -15.51 -6.70 -21.06
C LEU A 167 -14.80 -7.34 -22.27
N LEU A 168 -14.12 -8.47 -22.07
CA LEU A 168 -13.48 -9.22 -23.16
C LEU A 168 -14.53 -9.84 -24.10
N ASP A 169 -15.63 -10.36 -23.56
CA ASP A 169 -16.71 -10.96 -24.36
C ASP A 169 -17.47 -9.91 -25.18
N CYS A 170 -17.71 -8.72 -24.62
CA CYS A 170 -18.44 -7.65 -25.32
C CYS A 170 -17.58 -6.78 -26.25
N PHE A 171 -16.32 -6.49 -25.90
CA PHE A 171 -15.50 -5.49 -26.59
C PHE A 171 -14.11 -6.01 -27.03
N GLY A 172 -13.79 -7.26 -26.75
CA GLY A 172 -12.46 -7.84 -26.98
C GLY A 172 -11.36 -7.20 -26.12
N TYR A 173 -10.13 -7.70 -26.27
CA TYR A 173 -8.99 -7.23 -25.46
C TYR A 173 -8.74 -5.72 -25.58
N ARG A 174 -8.92 -5.13 -26.78
CA ARG A 174 -8.68 -3.70 -27.02
C ARG A 174 -9.64 -2.82 -26.22
N GLY A 175 -10.95 -3.10 -26.30
CA GLY A 175 -11.95 -2.37 -25.52
C GLY A 175 -11.76 -2.59 -24.03
N ALA A 176 -11.51 -3.84 -23.61
CA ALA A 176 -11.31 -4.18 -22.20
C ALA A 176 -10.14 -3.43 -21.55
N VAL A 177 -8.94 -3.41 -22.17
CA VAL A 177 -7.80 -2.68 -21.59
C VAL A 177 -7.99 -1.16 -21.63
N LEU A 178 -8.68 -0.62 -22.63
CA LEU A 178 -9.00 0.81 -22.69
C LEU A 178 -9.97 1.22 -21.58
N ILE A 179 -11.04 0.45 -21.38
CA ILE A 179 -12.04 0.67 -20.32
C ILE A 179 -11.40 0.49 -18.93
N MET A 180 -10.65 -0.57 -18.71
CA MET A 180 -9.93 -0.79 -17.45
C MET A 180 -8.89 0.31 -17.17
N GLY A 181 -8.20 0.81 -18.20
CA GLY A 181 -7.30 1.95 -18.08
C GLY A 181 -8.04 3.24 -17.71
N ALA A 182 -9.20 3.50 -18.32
CA ALA A 182 -10.05 4.63 -17.98
C ALA A 182 -10.62 4.54 -16.55
N ILE A 183 -11.01 3.35 -16.09
CA ILE A 183 -11.40 3.12 -14.69
C ILE A 183 -10.18 3.36 -13.77
N THR A 184 -8.98 2.92 -14.16
CA THR A 184 -7.73 3.14 -13.42
C THR A 184 -7.36 4.62 -13.29
N LEU A 185 -7.77 5.50 -14.20
CA LEU A 185 -7.58 6.96 -14.04
C LEU A 185 -8.23 7.54 -12.78
N ASN A 186 -9.26 6.89 -12.20
CA ASN A 186 -9.85 7.33 -10.93
C ASN A 186 -8.84 7.31 -9.76
N THR A 187 -7.73 6.57 -9.88
CA THR A 187 -6.62 6.62 -8.91
C THR A 187 -5.98 8.02 -8.80
N LEU A 188 -6.07 8.86 -9.85
CA LEU A 188 -5.64 10.25 -9.83
C LEU A 188 -6.51 11.08 -8.86
N VAL A 189 -7.83 10.92 -8.95
CA VAL A 189 -8.80 11.59 -8.05
C VAL A 189 -8.61 11.10 -6.63
N CYS A 190 -8.39 9.80 -6.44
CA CYS A 190 -8.07 9.22 -5.14
C CYS A 190 -6.78 9.83 -4.55
N GLY A 191 -5.71 9.90 -5.34
CA GLY A 191 -4.44 10.52 -4.95
C GLY A 191 -4.55 12.01 -4.61
N LEU A 192 -5.51 12.75 -5.19
CA LEU A 192 -5.75 14.16 -4.82
C LEU A 192 -6.25 14.31 -3.37
N LEU A 193 -6.96 13.31 -2.82
CA LEU A 193 -7.49 13.31 -1.45
C LEU A 193 -6.42 13.04 -0.37
N TYR A 194 -5.21 12.64 -0.77
CA TYR A 194 -4.08 12.36 0.12
C TYR A 194 -3.47 13.66 0.67
N HIS A 195 -4.17 14.29 1.61
CA HIS A 195 -3.63 15.44 2.35
C HIS A 195 -2.53 15.01 3.32
N PRO A 196 -1.47 15.83 3.53
CA PRO A 196 -0.49 15.57 4.57
C PRO A 196 -1.20 15.49 5.94
N VAL A 197 -0.75 14.56 6.79
CA VAL A 197 -1.42 14.30 8.08
C VAL A 197 -1.25 15.48 9.04
N GLU A 198 -0.18 16.24 8.85
CA GLU A 198 0.20 17.44 9.61
C GLU A 198 -0.87 18.54 9.54
N GLU A 199 -1.66 18.61 8.45
CA GLU A 199 -2.80 19.52 8.31
C GLU A 199 -4.01 19.12 9.19
N HIS A 200 -4.05 17.87 9.67
CA HIS A 200 -5.20 17.25 10.34
C HIS A 200 -4.89 16.76 11.77
N MET A 201 -3.70 17.07 12.30
CA MET A 201 -3.30 16.75 13.68
C MET A 201 -4.15 17.51 14.70
N ILE A 202 -4.55 16.83 15.78
CA ILE A 202 -5.35 17.41 16.86
C ILE A 202 -4.45 17.67 18.07
N ALA A 203 -4.56 18.85 18.67
CA ALA A 203 -3.89 19.18 19.92
C ALA A 203 -4.71 18.65 21.11
N VAL A 204 -4.12 17.72 21.88
CA VAL A 204 -4.72 17.14 23.09
C VAL A 204 -3.92 17.60 24.31
N PRO A 205 -4.57 18.08 25.40
CA PRO A 205 -3.86 18.42 26.63
C PRO A 205 -3.22 17.18 27.25
N VAL A 206 -1.96 17.29 27.66
CA VAL A 206 -1.28 16.25 28.44
C VAL A 206 -1.78 16.35 29.88
N GLU A 207 -2.57 15.36 30.31
CA GLU A 207 -2.97 15.25 31.70
C GLU A 207 -1.72 15.18 32.60
N GLY A 208 -1.73 15.97 33.67
CA GLY A 208 -0.61 16.09 34.61
C GLY A 208 -0.46 14.88 35.52
N GLY A 209 -0.10 13.73 34.94
CA GLY A 209 0.48 12.60 35.66
C GLY A 209 1.82 13.02 36.29
N ILE A 210 2.12 12.46 37.46
CA ILE A 210 3.27 12.79 38.31
C ILE A 210 4.57 12.81 37.49
N ASP A 211 5.36 13.88 37.66
CA ASP A 211 6.62 14.11 36.95
C ASP A 211 7.61 12.95 37.15
N ASN A 212 7.66 12.02 36.19
CA ASN A 212 8.79 11.11 35.97
C ASN A 212 9.67 11.64 34.82
N ASP A 213 9.81 12.98 34.73
CA ASP A 213 10.73 13.68 33.83
C ASP A 213 12.19 13.51 34.32
N ALA A 214 12.66 12.25 34.29
CA ALA A 214 14.04 11.85 34.56
C ALA A 214 14.56 10.86 33.50
N LEU A 215 14.04 10.92 32.26
CA LEU A 215 14.52 10.12 31.13
C LEU A 215 14.16 10.70 29.74
N SER A 216 14.45 11.99 29.52
CA SER A 216 14.56 12.55 28.17
C SER A 216 15.77 13.47 28.08
N ILE A 217 16.69 13.16 27.16
CA ILE A 217 17.97 13.85 26.98
C ILE A 217 17.72 15.23 26.34
N ASP A 218 18.23 16.30 26.97
CA ASP A 218 18.05 17.68 26.51
C ASP A 218 18.72 17.97 25.16
N GLU A 219 18.00 18.72 24.32
CA GLU A 219 18.56 19.43 23.16
C GLU A 219 18.92 20.87 23.60
N PRO A 220 20.15 21.37 23.36
CA PRO A 220 20.68 22.50 24.13
C PRO A 220 20.23 23.88 23.61
N ALA A 221 19.57 24.65 24.48
CA ALA A 221 19.40 26.10 24.34
C ALA A 221 20.55 26.87 25.03
N LEU A 222 21.00 27.97 24.41
CA LEU A 222 22.22 28.69 24.79
C LEU A 222 22.06 29.68 25.97
N ASP A 223 23.15 29.87 26.72
CA ASP A 223 23.55 31.07 27.46
C ASP A 223 22.71 31.60 28.67
N LYS A 224 23.20 31.35 29.90
CA LYS A 224 24.07 32.32 30.62
C LYS A 224 24.67 31.80 31.95
N LYS A 225 25.90 32.25 32.24
CA LYS A 225 26.75 31.90 33.40
C LYS A 225 26.18 32.28 34.78
N LYS A 226 26.49 31.47 35.80
CA LYS A 226 27.41 31.85 36.91
C LYS A 226 27.91 30.63 37.70
N GLU A 227 29.10 30.78 38.30
CA GLU A 227 29.82 29.76 39.10
C GLU A 227 29.06 29.39 40.39
N THR A 228 29.30 28.26 41.09
CA THR A 228 30.47 28.09 41.99
C THR A 228 30.62 26.66 42.55
N VAL A 229 31.76 26.01 42.22
CA VAL A 229 32.68 25.14 43.04
C VAL A 229 32.16 23.96 43.91
N SER A 230 33.01 22.92 43.95
CA SER A 230 33.13 21.72 44.85
C SER A 230 32.46 20.43 44.32
N SER A 231 33.18 19.37 43.90
CA SER A 231 34.19 18.51 44.58
C SER A 231 33.56 17.62 45.67
N ILE A 232 33.81 16.30 45.79
CA ILE A 232 34.90 15.48 45.22
C ILE A 232 34.54 13.96 45.35
N ASP A 233 35.16 13.11 44.53
CA ASP A 233 35.45 11.66 44.69
C ASP A 233 34.36 10.57 44.95
N ASN A 234 34.46 9.51 44.11
CA ASN A 234 34.62 8.06 44.43
C ASN A 234 33.60 7.33 45.32
N GLU A 235 33.38 6.01 45.22
CA GLU A 235 33.66 4.95 44.22
C GLU A 235 32.84 3.71 44.66
N THR A 236 32.65 2.73 43.76
CA THR A 236 32.30 1.32 44.09
C THR A 236 31.00 1.04 44.85
N MET A 237 30.57 -0.23 45.04
CA MET A 237 30.44 -1.38 44.12
C MET A 237 29.64 -2.44 44.89
N SER A 238 28.67 -3.08 44.23
CA SER A 238 27.99 -4.34 44.61
C SER A 238 27.44 -4.55 46.04
N CYS A 239 26.27 -5.20 46.11
CA CYS A 239 26.15 -6.41 46.91
C CYS A 239 24.99 -7.29 46.45
N THR A 240 25.26 -8.60 46.37
CA THR A 240 24.33 -9.61 45.87
C THR A 240 23.77 -10.42 47.04
N SER A 241 22.44 -10.57 47.08
CA SER A 241 21.71 -11.77 47.53
C SER A 241 22.06 -12.49 48.85
N LYS A 242 21.07 -12.58 49.75
CA LYS A 242 20.53 -13.79 50.44
C LYS A 242 19.60 -13.31 51.58
N LYS A 243 18.64 -14.04 52.15
CA LYS A 243 17.76 -15.20 51.84
C LYS A 243 17.15 -15.58 53.21
N GLU A 244 16.01 -16.29 53.22
CA GLU A 244 15.36 -16.87 54.43
C GLU A 244 14.62 -15.84 55.32
N LYS A 245 13.55 -16.18 56.06
CA LYS A 245 12.49 -17.23 55.97
C LYS A 245 11.48 -16.88 57.07
N GLU A 246 10.18 -17.07 56.87
CA GLU A 246 9.25 -17.60 57.90
C GLU A 246 7.89 -17.92 57.27
N GLU A 247 7.19 -18.88 57.86
CA GLU A 247 5.95 -19.50 57.38
C GLU A 247 4.80 -19.13 58.32
N GLU A 248 3.57 -18.98 57.80
CA GLU A 248 2.40 -19.34 58.58
C GLU A 248 1.28 -19.86 57.67
N ASN A 249 0.52 -20.82 58.18
CA ASN A 249 -0.31 -21.75 57.43
C ASN A 249 -1.80 -21.48 57.68
N CYS A 250 -2.67 -21.82 56.74
CA CYS A 250 -4.03 -22.30 57.04
C CYS A 250 -4.70 -22.92 55.80
N GLU A 251 -4.88 -24.24 55.85
CA GLU A 251 -5.95 -24.97 55.15
C GLU A 251 -7.30 -24.64 55.89
N ASP A 252 -8.52 -24.96 55.43
CA ASP A 252 -8.94 -26.19 54.75
C ASP A 252 -10.41 -26.10 54.22
N GLU A 253 -10.86 -27.19 53.59
CA GLU A 253 -12.25 -27.68 53.42
C GLU A 253 -13.26 -27.10 52.38
N ASN A 254 -13.78 -28.06 51.60
CA ASN A 254 -15.03 -28.19 50.82
C ASN A 254 -15.72 -29.49 51.42
N PRO A 255 -17.01 -29.90 51.23
CA PRO A 255 -17.78 -29.79 49.98
C PRO A 255 -19.36 -29.89 50.04
N GLU A 256 -19.96 -30.11 48.85
CA GLU A 256 -21.13 -30.98 48.53
C GLU A 256 -22.63 -30.49 48.44
N ILE A 257 -23.19 -30.76 47.24
CA ILE A 257 -24.53 -31.32 46.88
C ILE A 257 -25.82 -30.46 46.95
N VAL A 258 -26.60 -30.43 45.84
CA VAL A 258 -28.02 -30.92 45.69
C VAL A 258 -28.49 -30.86 44.20
N SER A 259 -29.41 -31.76 43.85
CA SER A 259 -29.84 -32.33 42.56
C SER A 259 -30.64 -31.51 41.51
N ASN A 260 -30.53 -32.00 40.25
CA ASN A 260 -31.48 -32.00 39.10
C ASN A 260 -32.91 -32.56 39.40
N PRO A 261 -33.84 -32.77 38.43
CA PRO A 261 -34.23 -32.05 37.19
C PRO A 261 -35.78 -31.92 37.00
N ILE A 262 -36.29 -31.20 35.96
CA ILE A 262 -37.62 -31.46 35.33
C ILE A 262 -37.60 -31.17 33.81
N GLU A 263 -38.18 -32.06 33.00
CA GLU A 263 -38.48 -31.91 31.56
C GLU A 263 -39.79 -31.13 31.29
N ASN A 264 -39.97 -30.58 30.09
CA ASN A 264 -41.17 -30.89 29.30
C ASN A 264 -41.08 -30.47 27.81
N GLN A 265 -41.62 -31.34 26.95
CA GLN A 265 -41.87 -31.10 25.52
C GLN A 265 -43.23 -30.40 25.31
N CYS A 266 -43.43 -29.82 24.11
CA CYS A 266 -44.66 -29.85 23.27
C CYS A 266 -44.63 -28.69 22.24
N LEU A 267 -45.26 -28.75 21.05
CA LEU A 267 -45.56 -29.85 20.11
C LEU A 267 -45.95 -29.21 18.75
N GLU A 268 -46.18 -30.02 17.72
CA GLU A 268 -46.37 -29.63 16.31
C GLU A 268 -47.72 -28.94 15.96
N HIS A 269 -47.75 -28.17 14.87
CA HIS A 269 -48.69 -28.36 13.73
C HIS A 269 -48.20 -27.53 12.50
N LYS A 270 -47.91 -28.17 11.35
CA LYS A 270 -48.80 -28.48 10.19
C LYS A 270 -49.16 -27.25 9.33
N SER A 271 -49.27 -27.26 8.00
CA SER A 271 -48.87 -28.08 6.82
C SER A 271 -49.85 -27.71 5.66
N GLU A 272 -49.56 -28.13 4.41
CA GLU A 272 -50.36 -27.96 3.17
C GLU A 272 -50.46 -26.51 2.60
N ASP A 273 -50.44 -26.23 1.28
CA ASP A 273 -49.94 -26.98 0.10
C ASP A 273 -49.71 -26.04 -1.13
N VAL A 274 -49.32 -26.57 -2.31
CA VAL A 274 -49.09 -25.91 -3.63
C VAL A 274 -50.04 -26.51 -4.69
N PRO A 275 -50.67 -25.74 -5.62
CA PRO A 275 -50.33 -25.89 -7.06
C PRO A 275 -50.58 -24.69 -8.02
N GLU A 276 -49.53 -24.37 -8.80
CA GLU A 276 -49.44 -24.39 -10.29
C GLU A 276 -50.40 -23.65 -11.29
N GLU A 277 -49.86 -23.47 -12.52
CA GLU A 277 -50.49 -23.17 -13.83
C GLU A 277 -50.94 -21.72 -14.19
N LYS A 278 -50.83 -21.19 -15.44
CA LYS A 278 -49.99 -21.50 -16.65
C LYS A 278 -50.20 -20.41 -17.75
N LYS A 279 -49.34 -20.39 -18.79
CA LYS A 279 -49.54 -19.84 -20.17
C LYS A 279 -49.56 -18.31 -20.38
N ASN A 280 -49.24 -17.74 -21.56
CA ASN A 280 -48.32 -18.08 -22.69
C ASN A 280 -48.32 -16.91 -23.72
N GLU A 281 -47.45 -16.99 -24.74
CA GLU A 281 -47.50 -16.32 -26.07
C GLU A 281 -47.06 -14.84 -26.20
N LEU A 282 -46.62 -14.37 -27.38
CA LEU A 282 -45.63 -14.89 -28.36
C LEU A 282 -45.20 -13.75 -29.32
N GLU A 283 -44.11 -13.96 -30.04
CA GLU A 283 -43.46 -13.17 -31.11
C GLU A 283 -44.34 -12.36 -32.11
N LYS A 284 -43.76 -11.26 -32.66
CA LYS A 284 -43.57 -11.08 -34.14
C LYS A 284 -42.65 -9.93 -34.59
N THR A 285 -41.47 -10.35 -35.07
CA THR A 285 -40.68 -9.98 -36.27
C THR A 285 -41.01 -8.78 -37.21
N ASN A 286 -39.90 -8.25 -37.79
CA ASN A 286 -39.72 -7.54 -39.08
C ASN A 286 -40.19 -6.04 -39.18
N THR A 287 -39.60 -5.13 -39.98
CA THR A 287 -38.59 -5.21 -41.07
C THR A 287 -37.83 -3.86 -41.27
N PHE A 288 -36.74 -3.90 -42.06
CA PHE A 288 -36.12 -2.83 -42.87
C PHE A 288 -36.85 -1.46 -43.01
N ASP A 289 -36.10 -0.34 -43.00
CA ASP A 289 -35.67 0.30 -44.26
C ASP A 289 -34.48 1.27 -44.09
N SER A 290 -33.87 1.66 -45.22
CA SER A 290 -32.73 2.56 -45.35
C SER A 290 -33.14 3.91 -45.97
N LYS A 291 -32.44 5.00 -45.64
CA LYS A 291 -32.05 6.04 -46.61
C LYS A 291 -31.03 7.03 -46.08
N ASN A 292 -30.20 7.51 -47.00
CA ASN A 292 -29.08 8.41 -46.81
C ASN A 292 -29.17 9.50 -47.89
N LYS A 293 -29.11 10.80 -47.52
CA LYS A 293 -28.61 11.91 -48.38
C LYS A 293 -28.69 13.31 -47.71
N ASN A 294 -27.51 13.84 -47.40
CA ASN A 294 -26.91 15.10 -47.92
C ASN A 294 -27.73 16.40 -48.13
N PHE A 295 -27.13 17.48 -47.59
CA PHE A 295 -26.76 18.77 -48.21
C PHE A 295 -27.50 20.09 -47.85
N ASN A 296 -26.80 20.89 -47.02
CA ASN A 296 -26.54 22.34 -47.06
C ASN A 296 -27.47 23.33 -47.78
N LYS A 297 -27.94 24.36 -47.04
CA LYS A 297 -27.54 25.79 -47.16
C LYS A 297 -28.19 26.61 -46.02
N GLU A 298 -27.43 27.41 -45.26
CA GLU A 298 -27.29 28.89 -45.35
C GLU A 298 -28.56 29.71 -45.01
N THR A 299 -28.55 30.87 -44.32
CA THR A 299 -27.64 31.56 -43.37
C THR A 299 -28.46 32.67 -42.65
N GLU A 300 -27.84 33.40 -41.72
CA GLU A 300 -28.20 34.76 -41.25
C GLU A 300 -29.32 34.91 -40.20
N ASN A 301 -28.88 35.20 -38.97
CA ASN A 301 -28.78 36.61 -38.60
C ASN A 301 -27.42 36.88 -37.94
N THR A 302 -26.73 37.90 -38.44
CA THR A 302 -25.36 38.27 -38.03
C THR A 302 -25.32 39.77 -37.80
N LEU A 303 -24.62 40.25 -36.77
CA LEU A 303 -24.03 41.59 -36.82
C LEU A 303 -22.73 41.63 -36.02
N ASN A 304 -21.71 42.15 -36.70
CA ASN A 304 -20.28 42.10 -36.35
C ASN A 304 -19.77 43.53 -36.08
N TYR A 305 -18.44 43.65 -35.94
CA TYR A 305 -17.61 44.88 -35.95
C TYR A 305 -17.42 45.61 -34.60
N GLN A 306 -16.24 46.16 -34.28
CA GLN A 306 -14.83 45.80 -34.60
C GLN A 306 -13.90 46.71 -33.76
N ASN A 307 -12.62 46.32 -33.60
CA ASN A 307 -11.44 47.17 -33.37
C ASN A 307 -11.47 48.25 -32.25
N ALA A 308 -10.58 48.15 -31.26
CA ALA A 308 -9.28 48.87 -31.27
C ALA A 308 -8.53 48.77 -29.92
N ASN A 309 -7.19 48.78 -29.98
CA ASN A 309 -6.30 48.91 -28.82
C ASN A 309 -6.02 50.38 -28.46
N LEU A 310 -5.36 50.59 -27.31
CA LEU A 310 -4.77 51.84 -26.79
C LEU A 310 -5.81 52.79 -26.13
N LEU A 311 -5.60 53.35 -24.94
CA LEU A 311 -4.37 54.02 -24.48
C LEU A 311 -4.16 53.96 -22.95
N ARG A 312 -2.87 53.99 -22.58
CA ARG A 312 -2.35 54.40 -21.27
C ARG A 312 -2.32 55.93 -21.19
N ARG A 313 -2.48 56.50 -19.98
CA ARG A 313 -1.99 57.83 -19.48
C ARG A 313 -3.04 58.93 -19.22
N GLY A 314 -3.11 59.38 -17.96
CA GLY A 314 -3.03 60.82 -17.65
C GLY A 314 -4.13 61.47 -16.79
N SER A 315 -3.69 62.06 -15.66
CA SER A 315 -4.20 63.28 -14.99
C SER A 315 -5.65 63.38 -14.46
N ASN A 316 -5.72 63.54 -13.13
CA ASN A 316 -6.34 64.62 -12.35
C ASN A 316 -7.68 65.25 -12.80
N ILE A 317 -8.65 65.32 -11.88
CA ILE A 317 -9.16 66.54 -11.21
C ILE A 317 -10.55 66.23 -10.61
N SER A 318 -10.73 66.56 -9.34
CA SER A 318 -12.02 67.04 -8.82
C SER A 318 -11.76 67.94 -7.61
N GLU A 319 -11.81 69.26 -7.85
CA GLU A 319 -11.65 70.29 -6.83
C GLU A 319 -12.85 71.26 -6.91
N SER A 320 -13.48 71.51 -5.77
CA SER A 320 -14.57 72.47 -5.53
C SER A 320 -14.76 72.55 -4.01
N ASN A 321 -14.77 73.68 -3.29
CA ASN A 321 -14.91 75.09 -3.70
C ASN A 321 -14.28 76.07 -2.66
N VAL A 322 -13.58 77.11 -3.16
CA VAL A 322 -13.78 78.55 -2.87
C VAL A 322 -13.48 79.16 -1.45
N THR A 323 -12.50 80.10 -1.43
CA THR A 323 -12.25 81.26 -0.49
C THR A 323 -11.84 81.00 0.98
N ASP A 324 -11.01 81.83 1.66
CA ASP A 324 -10.36 83.11 1.30
C ASP A 324 -9.05 83.41 2.09
N SER A 325 -8.22 84.30 1.54
CA SER A 325 -7.28 85.28 2.18
C SER A 325 -6.21 84.94 3.25
N LYS A 326 -4.98 85.42 2.93
CA LYS A 326 -3.93 86.10 3.76
C LYS A 326 -2.75 85.33 4.41
N ASN A 327 -1.57 85.65 3.84
CA ASN A 327 -0.27 85.98 4.45
C ASN A 327 0.47 85.01 5.40
N GLY A 328 1.76 84.77 5.10
CA GLY A 328 2.80 84.84 6.16
C GLY A 328 3.95 83.83 6.18
N ASN A 329 4.89 83.93 5.22
CA ASN A 329 6.33 83.65 5.34
C ASN A 329 6.88 82.26 5.78
N THR A 330 8.02 81.90 5.15
CA THR A 330 9.07 80.97 5.64
C THR A 330 8.74 79.46 5.69
N GLU A 331 9.09 78.73 4.63
CA GLU A 331 10.34 77.93 4.57
C GLU A 331 10.51 77.34 3.16
N LEU A 332 11.42 77.94 2.36
CA LEU A 332 11.66 77.53 0.97
C LEU A 332 13.14 77.22 0.78
N THR A 333 13.58 76.03 1.21
CA THR A 333 14.95 75.53 0.95
C THR A 333 15.00 74.00 0.87
N ARG A 334 15.83 73.46 -0.05
CA ARG A 334 16.28 72.05 -0.14
C ARG A 334 15.37 70.98 -0.78
N TYR A 335 14.80 71.26 -1.95
CA TYR A 335 14.43 70.21 -2.92
C TYR A 335 15.09 70.43 -4.30
N SER A 336 16.43 70.30 -4.33
CA SER A 336 17.26 70.27 -5.55
C SER A 336 18.64 69.67 -5.24
N GLN A 337 18.70 68.45 -4.67
CA GLN A 337 19.99 67.80 -4.37
C GLN A 337 20.00 66.27 -4.19
N ASN A 338 18.94 65.53 -4.55
CA ASN A 338 18.81 64.10 -4.22
C ASN A 338 19.05 63.09 -5.37
N GLU A 339 19.19 63.48 -6.63
CA GLU A 339 19.35 62.52 -7.74
C GLU A 339 20.78 61.95 -7.93
N SER A 340 21.76 62.31 -7.09
CA SER A 340 23.14 61.77 -7.19
C SER A 340 23.60 60.92 -6.00
N LYS A 341 22.71 60.62 -5.04
CA LYS A 341 23.01 59.78 -3.87
C LYS A 341 22.60 58.32 -4.03
N ASP A 342 21.48 58.05 -4.71
CA ASP A 342 20.87 56.71 -4.69
C ASP A 342 21.64 55.68 -5.55
N GLU A 343 22.26 56.10 -6.66
CA GLU A 343 23.07 55.22 -7.51
C GLU A 343 24.34 54.73 -6.79
N LYS A 344 24.96 55.60 -5.98
CA LYS A 344 26.16 55.28 -5.19
C LYS A 344 25.84 54.35 -4.00
N VAL A 345 24.66 54.49 -3.40
CA VAL A 345 24.18 53.59 -2.34
C VAL A 345 23.90 52.20 -2.90
N LEU A 346 23.39 52.09 -4.15
CA LEU A 346 23.11 50.80 -4.78
C LEU A 346 24.39 50.00 -5.11
N GLU A 347 25.46 50.66 -5.59
CA GLU A 347 26.75 49.98 -5.81
C GLU A 347 27.44 49.55 -4.51
N LEU A 348 27.46 50.40 -3.48
CA LEU A 348 28.02 50.02 -2.18
C LEU A 348 27.25 48.86 -1.53
N SER A 349 25.93 48.81 -1.69
CA SER A 349 25.11 47.70 -1.22
C SER A 349 25.43 46.39 -1.95
N LYS A 350 25.59 46.42 -3.28
CA LYS A 350 25.99 45.23 -4.07
C LYS A 350 27.39 44.72 -3.71
N LYS A 351 28.38 45.61 -3.57
CA LYS A 351 29.75 45.22 -3.16
C LYS A 351 29.77 44.63 -1.75
N SER A 352 28.95 45.16 -0.84
CA SER A 352 28.80 44.62 0.51
C SER A 352 28.15 43.24 0.50
N LEU A 353 27.17 43.00 -0.37
CA LEU A 353 26.51 41.70 -0.56
C LEU A 353 27.44 40.66 -1.18
N GLU A 354 28.31 41.03 -2.12
CA GLU A 354 29.32 40.13 -2.69
C GLU A 354 30.43 39.80 -1.68
N GLU A 355 30.94 40.77 -0.90
CA GLU A 355 31.91 40.47 0.17
C GLU A 355 31.30 39.64 1.32
N LEU A 356 30.01 39.82 1.64
CA LEU A 356 29.29 38.96 2.60
C LEU A 356 29.05 37.55 2.06
N SER A 357 28.89 37.39 0.74
CA SER A 357 28.77 36.09 0.07
C SER A 357 30.10 35.32 0.09
N GLU A 358 31.24 35.97 -0.16
CA GLU A 358 32.54 35.28 -0.22
C GLU A 358 33.18 35.04 1.16
N LYS A 359 33.00 35.93 2.16
CA LYS A 359 33.61 35.75 3.50
C LYS A 359 32.81 34.87 4.46
N SER A 360 31.59 34.46 4.12
CA SER A 360 30.78 33.55 4.94
C SER A 360 31.00 32.05 4.62
N ILE A 361 31.70 31.72 3.53
CA ILE A 361 32.05 30.34 3.16
C ILE A 361 33.39 29.93 3.82
N SER A 362 33.42 29.94 5.15
CA SER A 362 34.50 29.32 5.92
C SER A 362 34.42 27.79 5.78
N LYS A 363 35.46 27.18 5.22
CA LYS A 363 35.52 25.75 4.84
C LYS A 363 35.56 24.73 6.01
N THR A 364 35.06 25.09 7.20
CA THR A 364 35.25 24.32 8.44
C THR A 364 33.95 23.95 9.17
N SER A 365 32.76 24.40 8.73
CA SER A 365 31.47 24.02 9.36
C SER A 365 30.48 23.29 8.43
N LEU A 366 30.54 23.49 7.11
CA LEU A 366 29.65 22.79 6.16
C LEU A 366 29.83 21.25 6.18
N ALA A 367 31.03 20.75 6.47
CA ALA A 367 31.29 19.31 6.64
C ALA A 367 30.67 18.69 7.91
N LYS A 368 30.09 19.49 8.83
CA LYS A 368 29.53 19.00 10.10
C LYS A 368 28.01 19.13 10.22
N VAL A 369 27.38 20.03 9.47
CA VAL A 369 25.91 20.12 9.35
C VAL A 369 25.39 19.26 8.18
N GLU A 370 26.23 18.96 7.18
CA GLU A 370 25.87 18.00 6.12
C GLU A 370 26.11 16.53 6.50
N LYS A 371 26.19 16.20 7.80
CA LYS A 371 25.70 14.91 8.28
C LYS A 371 24.17 14.88 8.24
N ARG A 372 23.60 15.01 7.03
CA ARG A 372 22.33 14.36 6.73
C ARG A 372 22.53 12.90 7.11
N ASN A 373 21.70 12.38 8.01
CA ASN A 373 21.63 10.95 8.25
C ASN A 373 21.48 10.27 6.88
N LYS A 374 22.52 9.56 6.43
CA LYS A 374 22.39 8.58 5.35
C LYS A 374 21.54 7.49 5.95
N ILE A 375 20.23 7.64 5.83
CA ILE A 375 19.27 6.61 6.19
C ILE A 375 19.65 5.42 5.32
N HIS A 376 20.29 4.42 5.93
CA HIS A 376 20.62 3.17 5.29
C HIS A 376 19.33 2.36 5.18
N PHE A 377 18.47 2.76 4.23
CA PHE A 377 17.21 2.07 3.94
C PHE A 377 17.43 0.58 3.65
N PHE A 378 18.61 0.25 3.11
CA PHE A 378 19.14 -1.11 3.04
C PHE A 378 20.25 -1.27 4.08
N ASP A 379 19.86 -1.75 5.26
CA ASP A 379 20.81 -2.35 6.21
C ASP A 379 21.03 -3.81 5.82
N LEU A 380 22.11 -4.07 5.08
CA LEU A 380 22.50 -5.42 4.67
C LEU A 380 23.01 -6.27 5.85
N SER A 381 23.16 -5.71 7.07
CA SER A 381 23.52 -6.48 8.25
C SER A 381 22.47 -7.55 8.60
N VAL A 382 21.20 -7.29 8.30
CA VAL A 382 20.09 -8.22 8.58
C VAL A 382 20.26 -9.55 7.82
N LEU A 383 20.87 -9.55 6.63
CA LEU A 383 21.16 -10.77 5.85
C LEU A 383 22.17 -11.71 6.52
N ARG A 384 22.79 -11.31 7.64
CA ARG A 384 23.65 -12.19 8.47
C ARG A 384 22.86 -12.92 9.56
N ASP A 385 21.62 -12.53 9.83
CA ASP A 385 20.78 -13.19 10.83
C ASP A 385 20.19 -14.49 10.24
N PRO A 386 20.49 -15.68 10.81
CA PRO A 386 19.98 -16.94 10.31
C PRO A 386 18.44 -17.05 10.41
N ILE A 387 17.81 -16.35 11.36
CA ILE A 387 16.35 -16.29 11.49
C ILE A 387 15.78 -15.51 10.33
N TYR A 388 16.36 -14.33 10.01
CA TYR A 388 15.91 -13.55 8.85
C TYR A 388 16.07 -14.32 7.54
N LEU A 389 17.16 -15.07 7.36
CA LEU A 389 17.36 -15.90 6.16
C LEU A 389 16.26 -16.96 6.00
N VAL A 390 15.82 -17.62 7.08
CA VAL A 390 14.68 -18.56 7.03
C VAL A 390 13.40 -17.84 6.62
N ILE A 391 13.09 -16.68 7.22
CA ILE A 391 11.91 -15.88 6.89
C ILE A 391 11.95 -15.41 5.42
N LEU A 392 13.09 -14.92 4.96
CA LEU A 392 13.31 -14.41 3.60
C LEU A 392 13.11 -15.52 2.55
N ILE A 393 13.74 -16.68 2.74
CA ILE A 393 13.61 -17.82 1.82
C ILE A 393 12.17 -18.34 1.82
N SER A 394 11.54 -18.47 3.00
CA SER A 394 10.16 -18.95 3.09
C SER A 394 9.17 -17.98 2.41
N ASN A 395 9.27 -16.68 2.69
CA ASN A 395 8.47 -15.65 2.02
C ASN A 395 8.72 -15.61 0.50
N SER A 396 9.95 -15.91 0.06
CA SER A 396 10.29 -16.06 -1.37
C SER A 396 9.56 -17.24 -2.02
N THR A 397 9.54 -18.41 -1.37
CA THR A 397 8.79 -19.59 -1.88
C THR A 397 7.28 -19.34 -1.98
N SER A 398 6.74 -18.57 -1.02
CA SER A 398 5.37 -18.07 -1.01
C SER A 398 5.08 -17.14 -2.19
N ALA A 399 5.91 -16.11 -2.38
CA ALA A 399 5.72 -15.11 -3.43
C ALA A 399 5.78 -15.72 -4.85
N ILE A 400 6.68 -16.68 -5.07
CA ILE A 400 6.74 -17.45 -6.34
C ILE A 400 5.42 -18.22 -6.53
N SER A 401 5.06 -19.08 -5.57
CA SER A 401 3.95 -20.02 -5.76
C SER A 401 2.60 -19.33 -5.87
N ASN A 402 2.32 -18.34 -5.02
CA ASN A 402 1.05 -17.61 -5.02
C ASN A 402 0.85 -16.78 -6.30
N THR A 403 1.86 -16.01 -6.70
CA THR A 403 1.77 -15.15 -7.89
C THR A 403 1.59 -15.97 -9.17
N ASN A 404 2.39 -17.04 -9.34
CA ASN A 404 2.28 -17.88 -10.53
C ASN A 404 0.99 -18.73 -10.54
N PHE A 405 0.51 -19.18 -9.37
CA PHE A 405 -0.80 -19.80 -9.26
C PHE A 405 -1.91 -18.87 -9.76
N MET A 406 -1.97 -17.62 -9.28
CA MET A 406 -2.99 -16.64 -9.69
C MET A 406 -2.93 -16.30 -11.19
N ILE A 407 -1.73 -16.26 -11.79
CA ILE A 407 -1.58 -16.01 -13.25
C ILE A 407 -2.09 -17.21 -14.07
N LEU A 408 -1.75 -18.44 -13.67
CA LEU A 408 -1.98 -19.65 -14.47
C LEU A 408 -3.33 -20.34 -14.20
N LEU A 409 -4.01 -20.01 -13.09
CA LEU A 409 -5.26 -20.65 -12.69
C LEU A 409 -6.36 -20.61 -13.77
N PRO A 410 -6.65 -19.48 -14.46
CA PRO A 410 -7.64 -19.48 -15.53
C PRO A 410 -7.25 -20.34 -16.73
N SER A 411 -5.98 -20.28 -17.16
CA SER A 411 -5.45 -21.13 -18.23
C SER A 411 -5.56 -22.63 -17.92
N TYR A 412 -5.35 -23.00 -16.65
CA TYR A 412 -5.48 -24.37 -16.19
C TYR A 412 -6.94 -24.87 -16.16
N ALA A 413 -7.86 -24.05 -15.64
CA ALA A 413 -9.27 -24.39 -15.62
C ALA A 413 -9.81 -24.61 -17.05
N ILE A 414 -9.44 -23.73 -18.00
CA ILE A 414 -9.75 -23.90 -19.42
C ILE A 414 -9.09 -25.15 -19.99
N SER A 415 -7.85 -25.48 -19.60
CA SER A 415 -7.19 -26.72 -20.05
C SER A 415 -7.80 -28.00 -19.43
N GLN A 416 -8.70 -27.91 -18.45
CA GLN A 416 -9.53 -29.04 -17.98
C GLN A 416 -10.92 -29.06 -18.63
N GLY A 417 -11.22 -28.12 -19.53
CA GLY A 417 -12.48 -28.04 -20.27
C GLY A 417 -13.55 -27.14 -19.64
N PHE A 418 -13.21 -26.34 -18.62
CA PHE A 418 -14.13 -25.33 -18.09
C PHE A 418 -14.19 -24.09 -18.98
N ASP A 419 -15.31 -23.39 -18.98
CA ASP A 419 -15.49 -22.15 -19.75
C ASP A 419 -14.69 -20.97 -19.14
N LYS A 420 -14.52 -19.90 -19.93
CA LYS A 420 -13.76 -18.72 -19.50
C LYS A 420 -14.36 -18.04 -18.26
N ASN A 421 -15.69 -18.03 -18.11
CA ASN A 421 -16.38 -17.29 -17.05
C ASN A 421 -16.25 -18.04 -15.71
N SER A 422 -16.51 -19.36 -15.71
CA SER A 422 -16.20 -20.24 -14.57
C SER A 422 -14.72 -20.18 -14.19
N SER A 423 -13.82 -20.11 -15.18
CA SER A 423 -12.38 -19.99 -14.94
C SER A 423 -11.98 -18.64 -14.30
N ALA A 424 -12.64 -17.55 -14.67
CA ALA A 424 -12.46 -16.24 -14.02
C ALA A 424 -13.02 -16.22 -12.59
N LEU A 425 -14.16 -16.87 -12.34
CA LEU A 425 -14.78 -16.99 -11.01
C LEU A 425 -13.89 -17.72 -9.99
N LEU A 426 -13.00 -18.62 -10.42
CA LEU A 426 -12.03 -19.25 -9.51
C LEU A 426 -11.08 -18.24 -8.85
N LEU A 427 -10.65 -17.18 -9.57
CA LEU A 427 -9.86 -16.10 -8.98
C LEU A 427 -10.67 -15.33 -7.92
N SER A 428 -11.97 -15.16 -8.15
CA SER A 428 -12.89 -14.56 -7.17
C SER A 428 -13.05 -15.45 -5.93
N VAL A 429 -13.14 -16.78 -6.08
CA VAL A 429 -13.18 -17.73 -4.96
C VAL A 429 -11.90 -17.67 -4.13
N VAL A 430 -10.72 -17.75 -4.76
CA VAL A 430 -9.43 -17.61 -4.06
C VAL A 430 -9.39 -16.30 -3.27
N SER A 431 -9.81 -15.20 -3.90
CA SER A 431 -9.69 -13.85 -3.32
C SER A 431 -10.70 -13.57 -2.22
N ALA A 432 -11.91 -14.14 -2.30
CA ALA A 432 -12.91 -14.10 -1.24
C ALA A 432 -12.42 -14.83 0.01
N LEU A 433 -11.80 -16.00 -0.15
CA LEU A 433 -11.26 -16.75 0.98
C LEU A 433 -9.91 -16.16 1.48
N ASP A 434 -9.07 -15.56 0.62
CA ASP A 434 -7.90 -14.75 1.04
C ASP A 434 -8.32 -13.57 1.91
N LEU A 435 -9.42 -12.89 1.57
CA LEU A 435 -9.97 -11.82 2.40
C LEU A 435 -10.42 -12.33 3.79
N VAL A 436 -11.20 -13.41 3.83
CA VAL A 436 -11.64 -14.04 5.08
C VAL A 436 -10.44 -14.53 5.90
N GLY A 437 -9.45 -15.14 5.25
CA GLY A 437 -8.22 -15.62 5.86
C GLY A 437 -7.37 -14.50 6.47
N ARG A 438 -7.25 -13.34 5.81
CA ARG A 438 -6.52 -12.17 6.35
C ARG A 438 -7.20 -11.62 7.60
N ILE A 439 -8.52 -11.42 7.54
CA ILE A 439 -9.29 -10.87 8.66
C ILE A 439 -9.25 -11.85 9.84
N GLY A 440 -9.59 -13.12 9.59
CA GLY A 440 -9.57 -14.16 10.60
C GLY A 440 -8.17 -14.40 11.18
N GLY A 441 -7.13 -14.45 10.34
CA GLY A 441 -5.74 -14.64 10.77
C GLY A 441 -5.20 -13.48 11.61
N ALA A 442 -5.55 -12.24 11.26
CA ALA A 442 -5.21 -11.07 12.07
C ALA A 442 -5.90 -11.14 13.44
N SER A 443 -7.22 -11.29 13.48
CA SER A 443 -7.99 -11.38 14.74
C SER A 443 -7.58 -12.58 15.61
N LEU A 444 -7.20 -13.70 15.00
CA LEU A 444 -6.73 -14.89 15.72
C LEU A 444 -5.31 -14.71 16.27
N SER A 445 -4.50 -13.82 15.68
CA SER A 445 -3.16 -13.48 16.18
C SER A 445 -3.15 -12.52 17.37
N ASP A 446 -4.28 -11.88 17.65
CA ASP A 446 -4.52 -11.04 18.84
C ASP A 446 -5.02 -11.88 20.05
N ILE A 447 -5.31 -13.17 19.86
CA ILE A 447 -5.74 -14.10 20.91
C ILE A 447 -4.55 -14.96 21.34
N ASP A 448 -4.13 -14.86 22.60
CA ASP A 448 -2.99 -15.61 23.19
C ASP A 448 -3.22 -17.14 23.33
N PHE A 449 -4.14 -17.73 22.56
CA PHE A 449 -4.51 -19.14 22.65
C PHE A 449 -3.39 -20.09 22.17
N VAL A 450 -2.67 -19.73 21.10
CA VAL A 450 -1.53 -20.47 20.56
C VAL A 450 -0.47 -19.47 20.06
N PRO A 451 0.84 -19.74 20.20
CA PRO A 451 1.88 -18.85 19.67
C PRO A 451 1.73 -18.58 18.17
N LYS A 452 1.74 -17.30 17.78
CA LYS A 452 1.53 -16.79 16.40
C LYS A 452 2.28 -17.58 15.31
N TYR A 453 3.48 -18.05 15.62
CA TYR A 453 4.31 -18.95 14.82
C TYR A 453 3.54 -20.14 14.23
N TYR A 454 2.69 -20.82 15.02
CA TYR A 454 1.98 -22.02 14.55
C TYR A 454 0.91 -21.70 13.52
N TYR A 455 0.20 -20.57 13.65
CA TYR A 455 -0.76 -20.13 12.64
C TYR A 455 -0.08 -19.81 11.32
N PHE A 456 1.08 -19.16 11.35
CA PHE A 456 1.85 -18.88 10.13
C PHE A 456 2.35 -20.16 9.45
N VAL A 457 3.01 -21.05 10.19
CA VAL A 457 3.55 -22.31 9.65
C VAL A 457 2.42 -23.23 9.18
N GLY A 458 1.32 -23.30 9.93
CA GLY A 458 0.11 -24.05 9.55
C GLY A 458 -0.55 -23.51 8.29
N GLY A 459 -0.71 -22.18 8.18
CA GLY A 459 -1.23 -21.52 6.98
C GLY A 459 -0.35 -21.74 5.75
N LEU A 460 0.96 -21.59 5.89
CA LEU A 460 1.89 -21.81 4.78
C LEU A 460 1.87 -23.29 4.32
N GLY A 461 1.93 -24.24 5.27
CA GLY A 461 1.89 -25.67 4.97
C GLY A 461 0.58 -26.13 4.34
N THR A 462 -0.57 -25.66 4.86
CA THR A 462 -1.89 -25.97 4.29
C THR A 462 -2.07 -25.37 2.89
N SER A 463 -1.53 -24.18 2.62
CA SER A 463 -1.52 -23.60 1.27
C SER A 463 -0.68 -24.44 0.29
N GLY A 464 0.45 -24.97 0.73
CA GLY A 464 1.29 -25.88 -0.06
C GLY A 464 0.62 -27.22 -0.36
N LEU A 465 -0.06 -27.81 0.63
CA LEU A 465 -0.86 -29.03 0.43
C LEU A 465 -2.02 -28.78 -0.53
N ALA A 466 -2.72 -27.65 -0.42
CA ALA A 466 -3.83 -27.30 -1.31
C ALA A 466 -3.37 -27.22 -2.78
N LEU A 467 -2.22 -26.59 -3.07
CA LEU A 467 -1.65 -26.56 -4.42
C LEU A 467 -1.10 -27.92 -4.87
N ALA A 468 -0.52 -28.73 -3.97
CA ALA A 468 -0.01 -30.05 -4.31
C ALA A 468 -1.12 -31.03 -4.72
N PHE A 469 -2.31 -30.95 -4.10
CA PHE A 469 -3.46 -31.78 -4.42
C PHE A 469 -4.35 -31.21 -5.54
N LEU A 470 -4.26 -29.91 -5.85
CA LEU A 470 -4.99 -29.24 -6.94
C LEU A 470 -5.00 -30.02 -8.28
N PRO A 471 -3.89 -30.61 -8.78
CA PRO A 471 -3.86 -31.33 -10.06
C PRO A 471 -4.72 -32.60 -10.13
N MET A 472 -5.11 -33.12 -8.96
CA MET A 472 -6.00 -34.28 -8.82
C MET A 472 -7.48 -33.90 -8.94
N ALA A 473 -7.80 -32.60 -8.94
CA ALA A 473 -9.16 -32.12 -9.14
C ALA A 473 -9.63 -32.37 -10.58
N THR A 474 -10.71 -33.14 -10.73
CA THR A 474 -11.36 -33.46 -12.02
C THR A 474 -12.70 -32.75 -12.23
N SER A 475 -13.27 -32.20 -11.15
CA SER A 475 -14.56 -31.50 -11.15
C SER A 475 -14.39 -30.05 -10.69
N TYR A 476 -15.21 -29.14 -11.22
CA TYR A 476 -15.20 -27.72 -10.85
C TYR A 476 -15.39 -27.51 -9.35
N ALA A 477 -16.22 -28.33 -8.68
CA ALA A 477 -16.42 -28.26 -7.24
C ALA A 477 -15.14 -28.62 -6.45
N MET A 478 -14.41 -29.64 -6.88
CA MET A 478 -13.15 -30.07 -6.27
C MET A 478 -12.03 -29.05 -6.53
N LEU A 479 -11.99 -28.46 -7.73
CA LEU A 479 -11.07 -27.39 -8.09
C LEU A 479 -11.34 -26.13 -7.25
N SER A 480 -12.61 -25.75 -7.12
CA SER A 480 -13.07 -24.63 -6.28
C SER A 480 -12.75 -24.85 -4.80
N PHE A 481 -12.90 -26.08 -4.29
CA PHE A 481 -12.54 -26.42 -2.92
C PHE A 481 -11.05 -26.20 -2.62
N PHE A 482 -10.15 -26.70 -3.48
CA PHE A 482 -8.71 -26.46 -3.29
C PHE A 482 -8.32 -24.98 -3.49
N CYS A 483 -8.99 -24.27 -4.41
CA CYS A 483 -8.83 -22.82 -4.56
C CYS A 483 -9.28 -22.04 -3.32
N ALA A 484 -10.40 -22.42 -2.71
CA ALA A 484 -10.91 -21.84 -1.48
C ALA A 484 -9.98 -22.14 -0.28
N LEU A 485 -9.50 -23.38 -0.17
CA LEU A 485 -8.54 -23.78 0.87
C LEU A 485 -7.20 -23.04 0.72
N PHE A 486 -6.69 -22.90 -0.50
CA PHE A 486 -5.50 -22.08 -0.78
C PHE A 486 -5.73 -20.60 -0.46
N GLY A 487 -6.88 -20.04 -0.85
CA GLY A 487 -7.25 -18.66 -0.51
C GLY A 487 -7.23 -18.43 1.00
N LEU A 488 -7.98 -19.24 1.76
CA LEU A 488 -8.11 -19.12 3.21
C LEU A 488 -6.76 -19.23 3.94
N SER A 489 -5.99 -20.26 3.58
CA SER A 489 -4.68 -20.52 4.19
C SER A 489 -3.63 -19.46 3.82
N SER A 490 -3.64 -18.97 2.57
CA SER A 490 -2.75 -17.89 2.12
C SER A 490 -3.09 -16.56 2.76
N GLY A 491 -4.37 -16.20 2.85
CA GLY A 491 -4.80 -15.02 3.57
C GLY A 491 -4.35 -15.01 5.03
N MET A 492 -4.47 -16.16 5.72
CA MET A 492 -4.08 -16.31 7.12
C MET A 492 -2.57 -16.05 7.33
N TYR A 493 -1.68 -16.71 6.58
CA TYR A 493 -0.23 -16.46 6.78
C TYR A 493 0.19 -15.08 6.26
N ILE A 494 -0.40 -14.57 5.17
CA ILE A 494 -0.06 -13.23 4.64
C ILE A 494 -0.42 -12.15 5.67
N GLY A 495 -1.57 -12.26 6.34
CA GLY A 495 -1.96 -11.34 7.42
C GLY A 495 -1.00 -11.36 8.61
N ILE A 496 -0.45 -12.53 8.95
CA ILE A 496 0.45 -12.72 10.10
C ILE A 496 1.93 -12.42 9.78
N THR A 497 2.33 -12.45 8.50
CA THR A 497 3.73 -12.25 8.04
C THR A 497 4.40 -11.02 8.64
N THR A 498 3.70 -9.87 8.61
CA THR A 498 4.23 -8.59 9.10
C THR A 498 4.36 -8.56 10.63
N VAL A 499 3.44 -9.21 11.34
CA VAL A 499 3.44 -9.34 12.80
C VAL A 499 4.63 -10.21 13.24
N ILE A 500 4.82 -11.38 12.63
CA ILE A 500 5.97 -12.25 12.95
C ILE A 500 7.30 -11.60 12.58
N LEU A 501 7.38 -10.88 11.45
CA LEU A 501 8.61 -10.18 11.07
C LEU A 501 8.98 -9.10 12.10
N ALA A 502 7.99 -8.41 12.68
CA ALA A 502 8.20 -7.45 13.76
C ALA A 502 8.59 -8.13 15.08
N ASP A 503 7.87 -9.19 15.48
CA ASP A 503 8.12 -9.96 16.71
C ASP A 503 9.50 -10.64 16.71
N MET A 504 10.03 -11.04 15.54
CA MET A 504 11.32 -11.74 15.42
C MET A 504 12.54 -10.84 15.18
N LEU A 505 12.40 -9.70 14.51
CA LEU A 505 13.53 -8.81 14.16
C LEU A 505 13.54 -7.47 14.91
N GLY A 506 12.48 -7.17 15.66
CA GLY A 506 12.25 -5.87 16.25
C GLY A 506 11.70 -4.84 15.26
N THR A 507 10.99 -3.85 15.80
CA THR A 507 10.30 -2.81 15.02
C THR A 507 11.25 -1.87 14.27
N GLU A 508 12.45 -1.62 14.80
CA GLU A 508 13.45 -0.72 14.19
C GLU A 508 13.96 -1.20 12.83
N LYS A 509 14.10 -2.52 12.65
CA LYS A 509 14.63 -3.14 11.42
C LYS A 509 13.52 -3.57 10.46
N LEU A 510 12.25 -3.40 10.81
CA LEU A 510 11.12 -3.93 10.06
C LEU A 510 11.08 -3.38 8.62
N SER A 511 11.21 -2.07 8.46
CA SER A 511 11.11 -1.40 7.15
C SER A 511 12.24 -1.79 6.18
N SER A 512 13.47 -1.91 6.66
CA SER A 512 14.62 -2.31 5.83
C SER A 512 14.56 -3.80 5.48
N SER A 513 14.24 -4.66 6.44
CA SER A 513 14.09 -6.11 6.26
C SER A 513 12.96 -6.45 5.30
N TYR A 514 11.80 -5.78 5.44
CA TYR A 514 10.66 -5.99 4.53
C TYR A 514 10.96 -5.45 3.12
N GLY A 515 11.67 -4.32 3.01
CA GLY A 515 12.12 -3.76 1.73
C GLY A 515 13.08 -4.68 0.96
N ILE A 516 14.04 -5.31 1.66
CA ILE A 516 14.93 -6.34 1.08
C ILE A 516 14.10 -7.55 0.62
N SER A 517 13.17 -8.02 1.44
CA SER A 517 12.29 -9.16 1.10
C SER A 517 11.45 -8.89 -0.15
N LEU A 518 10.86 -7.71 -0.28
CA LEU A 518 10.10 -7.32 -1.48
C LEU A 518 10.99 -7.28 -2.74
N PHE A 519 12.21 -6.76 -2.64
CA PHE A 519 13.14 -6.74 -3.77
C PHE A 519 13.54 -8.15 -4.23
N VAL A 520 13.90 -9.04 -3.29
CA VAL A 520 14.23 -10.45 -3.59
C VAL A 520 13.02 -11.17 -4.20
N ASN A 521 11.84 -11.01 -3.60
CA ASN A 521 10.59 -11.57 -4.14
C ASN A 521 10.31 -11.05 -5.56
N GLY A 522 10.60 -9.77 -5.84
CA GLY A 522 10.46 -9.17 -7.17
C GLY A 522 11.35 -9.86 -8.19
N VAL A 523 12.65 -10.01 -7.91
CA VAL A 523 13.62 -10.66 -8.83
C VAL A 523 13.19 -12.10 -9.12
N LEU A 524 12.69 -12.84 -8.13
CA LEU A 524 12.20 -14.20 -8.31
C LEU A 524 10.91 -14.25 -9.16
N GLN A 525 10.02 -13.28 -9.00
CA GLN A 525 8.81 -13.13 -9.84
C GLN A 525 9.13 -12.71 -11.28
N LEU A 526 10.32 -12.16 -11.57
CA LEU A 526 10.75 -11.91 -12.96
C LEU A 526 11.06 -13.22 -13.71
N VAL A 527 11.55 -14.24 -13.00
CA VAL A 527 11.98 -15.52 -13.59
C VAL A 527 10.85 -16.56 -13.56
N GLY A 528 10.02 -16.56 -12.51
CA GLY A 528 8.97 -17.56 -12.28
C GLY A 528 8.03 -17.79 -13.46
N PRO A 529 7.28 -16.78 -13.95
CA PRO A 529 6.28 -16.99 -15.00
C PRO A 529 6.89 -17.46 -16.34
N PRO A 530 8.01 -16.90 -16.85
CA PRO A 530 8.67 -17.43 -18.04
C PRO A 530 9.15 -18.88 -17.88
N THR A 531 9.70 -19.26 -16.72
CA THR A 531 10.06 -20.65 -16.45
C THR A 531 8.84 -21.57 -16.48
N CYS A 532 7.70 -21.15 -15.92
CA CYS A 532 6.46 -21.92 -15.97
C CYS A 532 5.91 -22.05 -17.40
N GLY A 533 6.03 -20.98 -18.21
CA GLY A 533 5.70 -21.03 -19.64
C GLY A 533 6.55 -22.04 -20.40
N ALA A 534 7.85 -22.11 -20.14
CA ALA A 534 8.76 -23.05 -20.80
C ALA A 534 8.55 -24.51 -20.37
N ILE A 535 8.20 -24.74 -19.10
CA ILE A 535 7.78 -26.05 -18.61
C ILE A 535 6.46 -26.47 -19.27
N PHE A 536 5.50 -25.55 -19.42
CA PHE A 536 4.25 -25.84 -20.11
C PHE A 536 4.46 -26.16 -21.60
N GLU A 537 5.34 -25.43 -22.29
CA GLU A 537 5.66 -25.69 -23.71
C GLU A 537 6.37 -27.03 -23.95
N SER A 538 7.18 -27.48 -22.99
CA SER A 538 7.90 -28.76 -23.10
C SER A 538 7.09 -29.98 -22.65
N VAL A 539 6.19 -29.82 -21.67
CA VAL A 539 5.40 -30.93 -21.09
C VAL A 539 3.95 -30.97 -21.61
N GLY A 540 3.41 -29.86 -22.11
CA GLY A 540 2.03 -29.73 -22.58
C GLY A 540 0.96 -29.79 -21.49
N SER A 541 1.33 -29.66 -20.21
CA SER A 541 0.41 -29.82 -19.07
C SER A 541 0.78 -28.90 -17.90
N TYR A 542 -0.21 -28.22 -17.32
CA TYR A 542 -0.03 -27.41 -16.12
C TYR A 542 0.03 -28.24 -14.83
N LYS A 543 -0.43 -29.51 -14.83
CA LYS A 543 -0.47 -30.36 -13.62
C LYS A 543 0.85 -30.45 -12.85
N PRO A 544 2.01 -30.74 -13.49
CA PRO A 544 3.30 -30.76 -12.79
C PRO A 544 3.74 -29.38 -12.27
N ILE A 545 3.28 -28.28 -12.88
CA ILE A 545 3.63 -26.91 -12.46
C ILE A 545 2.97 -26.59 -11.12
N PHE A 546 1.67 -26.85 -10.96
CA PHE A 546 0.99 -26.65 -9.67
C PHE A 546 1.49 -27.61 -8.57
N LEU A 547 1.79 -28.87 -8.94
CA LEU A 547 2.43 -29.81 -8.01
C LEU A 547 3.78 -29.26 -7.51
N ALA A 548 4.60 -28.70 -8.41
CA ALA A 548 5.85 -28.05 -8.05
C ALA A 548 5.65 -26.84 -7.13
N PHE A 549 4.66 -25.98 -7.37
CA PHE A 549 4.32 -24.87 -6.46
C PHE A 549 3.94 -25.36 -5.05
N GLY A 550 3.14 -26.43 -4.96
CA GLY A 550 2.80 -27.04 -3.68
C GLY A 550 4.02 -27.59 -2.93
N ILE A 551 4.91 -28.29 -3.63
CA ILE A 551 6.17 -28.81 -3.07
C ILE A 551 7.08 -27.66 -2.62
N ILE A 552 7.22 -26.60 -3.41
CA ILE A 552 8.03 -25.42 -3.09
C ILE A 552 7.52 -24.73 -1.81
N LEU A 553 6.21 -24.60 -1.63
CA LEU A 553 5.59 -24.09 -0.39
C LEU A 553 5.82 -25.01 0.81
N ILE A 554 5.70 -26.34 0.64
CA ILE A 554 5.94 -27.31 1.71
C ILE A 554 7.40 -27.29 2.16
N LEU A 555 8.36 -27.20 1.22
CA LEU A 555 9.78 -27.01 1.52
C LEU A 555 10.02 -25.67 2.24
N GLY A 556 9.41 -24.58 1.77
CA GLY A 556 9.42 -23.28 2.43
C GLY A 556 8.82 -23.28 3.84
N THR A 557 7.89 -24.18 4.11
CA THR A 557 7.30 -24.42 5.43
C THR A 557 8.25 -25.24 6.31
N ALA A 558 8.85 -26.30 5.77
CA ALA A 558 9.78 -27.17 6.49
C ALA A 558 11.01 -26.42 7.03
N LEU A 559 11.46 -25.36 6.34
CA LEU A 559 12.54 -24.48 6.83
C LEU A 559 12.24 -23.85 8.20
N TRP A 560 10.97 -23.61 8.55
CA TRP A 560 10.63 -23.06 9.87
C TRP A 560 10.95 -24.02 11.02
N ALA A 561 10.99 -25.33 10.79
CA ALA A 561 11.40 -26.31 11.80
C ALA A 561 12.85 -26.10 12.29
N VAL A 562 13.67 -25.33 11.57
CA VAL A 562 15.03 -24.95 11.97
C VAL A 562 15.02 -23.80 13.01
N VAL A 563 13.99 -22.94 13.04
CA VAL A 563 13.91 -21.77 13.92
C VAL A 563 13.96 -22.14 15.41
N PRO A 564 13.21 -23.15 15.92
CA PRO A 564 13.36 -23.61 17.31
C PRO A 564 14.75 -24.12 17.65
N LEU A 565 15.48 -24.71 16.68
CA LEU A 565 16.83 -25.23 16.88
C LEU A 565 17.86 -24.09 17.01
N ILE A 566 17.75 -23.06 16.16
CA ILE A 566 18.58 -21.84 16.23
C ILE A 566 18.38 -21.17 17.60
N ASN A 567 17.12 -20.94 17.99
CA ASN A 567 16.80 -20.33 19.29
C ASN A 567 17.30 -21.15 20.48
N ARG A 568 17.37 -22.48 20.38
CA ARG A 568 17.93 -23.34 21.42
C ARG A 568 19.45 -23.26 21.50
N ASN A 569 20.15 -23.10 20.39
CA ASN A 569 21.61 -22.94 20.39
C ASN A 569 22.02 -21.56 20.92
N ASN A 570 21.39 -20.48 20.45
CA ASN A 570 21.65 -19.13 20.97
C ASN A 570 21.46 -19.04 22.50
N LYS A 571 20.44 -19.73 23.05
CA LYS A 571 20.25 -19.82 24.51
C LYS A 571 21.34 -20.62 25.24
N LYS A 572 21.93 -21.64 24.61
CA LYS A 572 23.07 -22.37 25.20
C LYS A 572 24.34 -21.52 25.20
N ASP A 573 24.59 -20.80 24.11
CA ASP A 573 25.78 -19.96 23.98
C ASP A 573 25.77 -18.86 25.05
N ILE A 574 24.61 -18.22 25.27
CA ILE A 574 24.38 -17.23 26.35
C ILE A 574 24.49 -17.85 27.76
N GLN A 575 24.22 -19.15 27.93
CA GLN A 575 24.39 -19.87 29.20
C GLN A 575 25.81 -20.44 29.40
N SER A 576 26.70 -20.28 28.42
CA SER A 576 28.10 -20.76 28.45
C SER A 576 29.13 -19.65 28.64
N VAL A 577 28.66 -18.41 28.80
CA VAL A 577 29.41 -17.18 29.11
C VAL A 577 29.05 -16.73 30.52
#